data_AF-A0A9Q3USY0-F1
#
_entry.id   AF-A0A9Q3USY0-F1
#
_cell.length_a   1.000
_cell.length_b   1.000
_cell.length_c   1.000
_cell.angle_alpha   90.00
_cell.angle_beta   90.00
_cell.angle_gamma   90.00
#
_symmetry.space_group_name_H-M   'P 1'
#
loop_
_entity.id
_entity.type
_entity.pdbx_description
1 polymer ?
#
loop_
_entity_poly.entity_id
_entity_poly.type
_entity_poly.pdbx_seq_one_letter_code
_entity_poly.pdbx_strand_id
1 'polypeptide(L)' 'MRKVDMATYLEDPSRYILRSGANHDDAPLCPYGNIQQWIGYDLKLEEYVRFTKSVFKLLVQEKN' A
#
# COMPACT_ATOMS: atom_id res chain seq x y z
N MET A 1 10.41 0.46 4.89
CA MET A 1 8.98 0.74 4.63
C MET A 1 8.14 0.31 5.83
N ARG A 2 7.40 1.26 6.41
CA ARG A 2 6.52 1.04 7.57
C ARG A 2 5.42 0.05 7.21
N LYS A 3 5.00 -0.74 8.20
CA LYS A 3 3.94 -1.75 8.04
C LYS A 3 2.63 -1.19 8.59
N VAL A 4 1.53 -1.39 7.86
CA VAL A 4 0.17 -1.02 8.26
C VAL A 4 -0.66 -2.30 8.42
N ASP A 5 -1.08 -2.56 9.64
CA ASP A 5 -1.98 -3.66 9.99
C ASP A 5 -3.45 -3.25 9.96
N MET A 6 -4.33 -4.19 10.27
CA MET A 6 -5.78 -3.95 10.22
C MET A 6 -6.22 -2.91 11.24
N ALA A 7 -5.66 -2.94 12.46
CA ALA A 7 -6.03 -1.99 13.50
C ALA A 7 -5.67 -0.56 13.06
N THR A 8 -4.44 -0.37 12.59
CA THR A 8 -3.95 0.92 12.09
C THR A 8 -4.73 1.41 10.86
N TYR A 9 -5.14 0.49 9.97
CA TYR A 9 -5.93 0.83 8.79
C TYR A 9 -7.35 1.30 9.15
N LEU A 10 -8.00 0.63 10.10
CA LEU A 10 -9.38 0.93 10.50
C LEU A 10 -9.54 2.23 11.28
N GLU A 11 -8.46 2.77 11.86
CA GLU A 11 -8.49 4.09 12.49
C GLU A 11 -8.83 5.21 11.49
N ASP A 12 -8.30 5.13 10.27
CA ASP A 12 -8.57 6.07 9.18
C ASP A 12 -8.31 5.40 7.82
N PRO A 13 -9.29 4.65 7.27
CA PRO A 13 -9.11 3.96 5.99
C PRO A 13 -8.85 4.93 4.82
N SER A 14 -9.43 6.14 4.90
CA SER A 14 -9.35 7.15 3.84
C SER A 14 -7.94 7.71 3.64
N ARG A 15 -7.09 7.61 4.67
CA ARG A 15 -5.67 7.96 4.63
C ARG A 15 -4.84 7.08 3.70
N TYR A 16 -5.29 5.87 3.43
CA TYR A 16 -4.49 4.86 2.77
C TYR A 16 -5.05 4.51 1.40
N ILE A 17 -4.17 4.41 0.41
CA ILE A 17 -4.56 3.98 -0.94
C ILE A 17 -3.63 2.89 -1.46
N LEU A 18 -4.17 2.04 -2.33
CA LEU A 18 -3.41 1.05 -3.08
C LEU A 18 -3.05 1.60 -4.46
N ARG A 19 -1.76 1.83 -4.69
CA ARG A 19 -1.19 2.34 -5.95
C ARG A 19 -0.57 1.21 -6.77
N SER A 20 -0.54 1.39 -8.10
CA SER A 20 0.24 0.52 -9.00
C SER A 20 1.69 0.93 -8.96
N GLY A 21 2.62 0.08 -8.50
CA GLY A 21 4.04 0.47 -8.49
C GLY A 21 4.62 0.62 -9.89
N ALA A 22 3.99 0.06 -10.93
CA ALA A 22 4.41 0.24 -12.32
C ALA A 22 4.12 1.63 -12.88
N ASN A 23 3.24 2.40 -12.23
CA ASN A 23 2.83 3.73 -12.70
C ASN A 23 3.50 4.87 -11.92
N HIS A 24 4.44 4.55 -11.02
CA HIS A 24 5.08 5.51 -10.12
C HIS A 24 6.58 5.27 -10.08
N ASP A 25 7.36 6.19 -10.65
CA ASP A 25 8.83 6.08 -10.74
C ASP A 25 9.52 6.15 -9.36
N ASP A 26 8.85 6.75 -8.38
CA ASP A 26 9.28 6.83 -6.99
C ASP A 26 8.90 5.59 -6.16
N ALA A 27 8.17 4.64 -6.76
CA ALA A 27 7.79 3.42 -6.07
C ALA A 27 9.01 2.52 -5.81
N PRO A 28 9.22 2.09 -4.55
CA PRO A 28 10.34 1.25 -4.21
C PRO A 28 10.24 -0.15 -4.83
N LEU A 29 11.38 -0.61 -5.34
CA LEU A 29 11.55 -1.96 -5.84
C LEU A 29 11.35 -2.99 -4.72
N CYS A 30 10.90 -4.19 -5.09
CA CYS A 30 10.91 -5.31 -4.18
C CYS A 30 12.36 -5.76 -3.88
N PRO A 31 12.60 -6.60 -2.86
CA PRO A 31 13.94 -7.07 -2.51
C PRO A 31 14.71 -7.76 -3.65
N TYR A 32 14.00 -8.23 -4.68
CA TYR A 32 14.56 -8.91 -5.85
C TYR A 32 14.77 -7.97 -7.05
N GLY A 33 14.63 -6.64 -6.86
CA GLY A 33 14.83 -5.63 -7.91
C GLY A 33 13.66 -5.43 -8.87
N ASN A 34 12.54 -6.14 -8.69
CA ASN A 34 11.35 -5.99 -9.54
C ASN A 34 10.40 -4.92 -9.00
N ILE A 35 9.67 -4.26 -9.90
CA ILE A 35 8.60 -3.33 -9.54
C ILE A 35 7.46 -4.12 -8.89
N GLN A 36 6.95 -3.62 -7.77
CA GLN A 36 5.76 -4.20 -7.13
C GLN A 36 4.52 -3.79 -7.91
N GLN A 37 3.71 -4.75 -8.35
CA GLN A 37 2.46 -4.43 -9.05
C GLN A 37 1.53 -3.57 -8.19
N TRP A 38 1.48 -3.83 -6.88
CA TRP A 38 0.67 -3.07 -5.93
C TRP A 38 1.48 -2.66 -4.72
N ILE A 39 1.32 -1.40 -4.29
CA ILE A 39 1.99 -0.86 -3.12
C ILE A 39 1.05 0.08 -2.35
N GLY A 40 1.15 0.05 -1.03
CA GLY A 40 0.39 0.95 -0.18
C GLY A 40 1.02 2.34 -0.14
N TYR A 41 0.19 3.36 -0.04
CA TYR A 41 0.61 4.74 0.12
C TYR A 41 -0.20 5.42 1.22
N ASP A 42 0.49 6.13 2.10
CA ASP A 42 -0.08 6.95 3.16
C ASP A 42 -0.19 8.39 2.68
N LEU A 43 -1.42 8.88 2.52
CA LEU A 43 -1.68 10.25 2.04
C LEU A 43 -1.35 11.33 3.05
N LYS A 44 -1.30 11.00 4.36
CA LYS A 44 -1.01 11.96 5.41
C LYS A 44 0.49 12.19 5.59
N LEU A 45 1.28 11.12 5.49
CA LEU A 45 2.74 11.16 5.62
C LEU A 45 3.46 11.20 4.27
N GLU A 46 2.72 11.09 3.18
CA GLU A 46 3.23 11.07 1.81
C GLU A 46 4.36 10.05 1.61
N GLU A 47 4.13 8.83 2.12
CA GLU A 47 5.13 7.77 2.07
C GLU A 47 4.53 6.42 1.64
N TYR A 48 5.38 5.58 1.06
CA TYR A 48 5.02 4.19 0.77
C TYR A 48 4.96 3.35 2.05
N VAL A 49 3.96 2.48 2.13
CA VAL A 49 3.72 1.56 3.26
C VAL A 49 3.48 0.13 2.77
N ARG A 50 3.83 -0.84 3.61
CA ARG A 50 3.49 -2.26 3.38
C ARG A 50 2.22 -2.60 4.13
N PHE A 51 1.17 -2.95 3.40
CA PHE A 51 -0.03 -3.51 4.00
C PHE A 51 0.20 -4.95 4.45
N THR A 52 -0.44 -5.31 5.56
CA THR A 52 -0.65 -6.73 5.89
C THR A 52 -1.55 -7.41 4.86
N LYS A 53 -1.46 -8.74 4.79
CA LYS A 53 -2.28 -9.56 3.88
C LYS A 53 -3.78 -9.29 4.00
N SER A 54 -4.28 -9.05 5.21
CA SER A 54 -5.69 -8.77 5.47
C SER A 54 -6.12 -7.42 4.89
N VAL A 55 -5.37 -6.36 5.15
CA VAL A 55 -5.64 -5.02 4.59
C VAL A 55 -5.55 -5.05 3.06
N PHE A 56 -4.51 -5.70 2.52
CA PHE A 56 -4.37 -5.85 1.07
C PHE A 56 -5.56 -6.54 0.41
N LYS A 57 -6.09 -7.61 1.04
CA LYS A 57 -7.27 -8.30 0.53
C LYS A 57 -8.52 -7.41 0.47
N LEU A 58 -8.75 -6.58 1.51
CA LEU A 58 -9.87 -5.63 1.50
C LEU A 58 -9.75 -4.65 0.33
N LEU A 59 -8.58 -4.01 0.19
CA LEU A 59 -8.34 -3.00 -0.84
C LEU A 59 -8.42 -3.54 -2.27
N VAL A 60 -8.08 -4.81 -2.49
CA VAL A 60 -8.23 -5.45 -3.81
C VAL A 60 -9.68 -5.87 -4.07
N GLN A 61 -10.43 -6.28 -3.05
CA GLN A 61 -11.85 -6.62 -3.18
C GLN A 61 -12.72 -5.39 -3.46
N GLU A 62 -12.44 -4.25 -2.82
CA GLU A 62 -13.16 -2.99 -3.07
C GLU A 62 -12.96 -2.42 -4.49
N LYS A 63 -11.93 -2.87 -5.22
CA LYS A 63 -11.66 -2.46 -6.59
C LYS A 63 -12.33 -3.33 -7.66
N ASN A 64 -12.96 -4.44 -7.29
CA ASN A 64 -13.73 -5.32 -8.17
C ASN A 64 -15.22 -5.06 -8.03
#